data_AF-A0A7X7GQ98-F1
#
_entry.id   AF-A0A7X7GQ98-F1
#
_cell.length_a   1.000
_cell.length_b   1.000
_cell.length_c   1.000
_cell.angle_alpha   90.00
_cell.angle_beta   90.00
_cell.angle_gamma   90.00
#
_symmetry.space_group_name_H-M   'P 1'
#
loop_
_entity.id
_entity.type
_entity.pdbx_description
1 polymer ?
#
loop_
_entity_poly.entity_id
_entity_poly.type
_entity_poly.pdbx_seq_one_letter_code
_entity_poly.pdbx_strand_id
1 'polypeptide(L)'
;MVDIAALASWTRVELVEKARQLGVERPERMTRLELRDEIQRLTGPRGAQEEPRGLLGAARSMLASMVEAGLNMPEAAAVIRGEAGFDVRVKNQPPVATVTLAEIYAAQGHRKRALRMLDDVLAAEPDHEVARELRQRLAAEGEAKAPEPRDTKAQDTWVETTGEEIRTGKPPEVAALAPAEPEPAAPS
;
A
#
# COMPACT_ATOMS: atom_id res chain seq x y z
N MET A 1 -27.00 -1.33 2.80
CA MET A 1 -26.03 -1.48 1.69
C MET A 1 -25.95 -0.13 1.00
N VAL A 2 -24.76 0.47 0.93
CA VAL A 2 -24.57 1.74 0.21
C VAL A 2 -24.02 1.42 -1.18
N ASP A 3 -24.65 1.96 -2.22
CA ASP A 3 -24.23 1.77 -3.61
C ASP A 3 -22.96 2.59 -3.92
N ILE A 4 -21.97 1.98 -4.59
CA ILE A 4 -20.72 2.62 -5.01
C ILE A 4 -21.02 3.82 -5.92
N ALA A 5 -21.99 3.66 -6.82
CA ALA A 5 -22.37 4.72 -7.74
C ALA A 5 -22.96 5.94 -7.00
N ALA A 6 -23.66 5.69 -5.88
CA ALA A 6 -24.18 6.76 -5.03
C ALA A 6 -23.05 7.47 -4.27
N LEU A 7 -22.05 6.75 -3.76
CA LEU A 7 -20.90 7.37 -3.07
C LEU A 7 -20.03 8.24 -4.00
N ALA A 8 -20.07 7.99 -5.31
CA ALA A 8 -19.33 8.76 -6.29
C ALA A 8 -19.82 10.22 -6.41
N SER A 9 -21.11 10.47 -6.16
CA SER A 9 -21.70 11.82 -6.23
C SER A 9 -21.57 12.61 -4.93
N TRP A 10 -21.25 11.95 -3.82
CA TRP A 10 -21.15 12.59 -2.51
C TRP A 10 -19.97 13.54 -2.44
N THR A 11 -20.20 14.68 -1.81
CA THR A 11 -19.20 15.67 -1.42
C THR A 11 -18.22 15.09 -0.40
N ARG A 12 -17.05 15.72 -0.26
CA ARG A 12 -16.07 15.33 0.75
C ARG A 12 -16.66 15.39 2.16
N VAL A 13 -17.44 16.44 2.45
CA VAL A 13 -18.09 16.64 3.75
C VAL A 13 -19.03 15.47 4.06
N GLU A 14 -19.90 15.09 3.12
CA GLU A 14 -20.82 13.95 3.29
C GLU A 14 -20.07 12.62 3.50
N LEU A 15 -18.98 12.40 2.76
CA LEU A 15 -18.14 11.20 2.93
C LEU A 15 -17.47 11.17 4.31
N VAL A 16 -16.91 12.28 4.77
CA VAL A 16 -16.26 12.39 6.09
C VAL A 16 -17.28 12.18 7.21
N GLU A 17 -18.45 12.81 7.12
CA GLU A 17 -19.52 12.65 8.11
C GLU A 17 -19.99 11.20 8.19
N LYS A 18 -20.19 10.55 7.04
CA LYS A 18 -20.61 9.16 7.01
C LYS A 18 -19.56 8.21 7.56
N ALA A 19 -18.29 8.40 7.18
CA ALA A 19 -17.19 7.62 7.70
C ALA A 19 -17.10 7.75 9.23
N ARG A 20 -17.24 8.97 9.77
CA ARG A 20 -17.27 9.22 11.23
C ARG A 20 -18.42 8.48 11.91
N GLN A 21 -19.63 8.51 11.33
CA GLN A 21 -20.79 7.76 11.87
C GLN A 21 -20.56 6.24 11.88
N LEU A 22 -19.76 5.72 10.96
CA LEU A 22 -19.41 4.30 10.89
C LEU A 22 -18.24 3.92 11.80
N GLY A 23 -17.66 4.88 12.54
CA GLY A 23 -16.57 4.65 13.48
C GLY A 23 -15.18 4.66 12.84
N VAL A 24 -15.03 5.27 11.66
CA VAL A 24 -13.70 5.48 11.05
C VAL A 24 -12.92 6.48 11.88
N GLU A 25 -11.67 6.13 12.22
CA GLU A 25 -10.74 7.00 12.94
C GLU A 25 -10.17 8.06 11.99
N ARG A 26 -10.25 9.34 12.41
CA ARG A 26 -9.69 10.51 11.69
C ARG A 26 -10.02 10.56 10.18
N PRO A 27 -11.31 10.48 9.78
CA PRO A 27 -11.71 10.45 8.37
C PRO A 27 -11.31 11.72 7.60
N GLU A 28 -11.13 12.85 8.28
CA GLU A 28 -10.64 14.10 7.68
C GLU A 28 -9.27 13.98 7.01
N ARG A 29 -8.45 12.99 7.40
CA ARG A 29 -7.12 12.74 6.80
C ARG A 29 -7.19 11.95 5.49
N MET A 30 -8.25 11.17 5.29
CA MET A 30 -8.41 10.25 4.16
C MET A 30 -8.79 11.01 2.89
N THR A 31 -8.31 10.53 1.73
CA THR A 31 -8.81 10.96 0.41
C THR A 31 -10.24 10.48 0.19
N ARG A 32 -10.97 11.06 -0.75
CA ARG A 32 -12.32 10.64 -1.14
C ARG A 32 -12.35 9.20 -1.62
N LEU A 33 -11.30 8.75 -2.30
CA LEU A 33 -11.17 7.34 -2.71
C LEU A 33 -11.12 6.44 -1.47
N GLU A 34 -10.20 6.71 -0.53
CA GLU A 34 -10.08 5.96 0.72
C GLU A 34 -11.38 5.99 1.54
N LEU A 35 -12.06 7.15 1.61
CA LEU A 35 -13.34 7.28 2.32
C LEU A 35 -14.42 6.39 1.69
N ARG A 36 -14.52 6.36 0.36
CA ARG A 36 -15.51 5.52 -0.34
C ARG A 36 -15.24 4.05 -0.11
N ASP A 37 -13.99 3.63 -0.26
CA ASP A 37 -13.56 2.24 -0.04
C ASP A 37 -13.84 1.81 1.39
N GLU A 38 -13.56 2.67 2.37
CA GLU A 38 -13.78 2.41 3.78
C GLU A 38 -15.27 2.34 4.16
N ILE A 39 -16.08 3.29 3.67
CA ILE A 39 -17.55 3.27 3.86
C ILE A 39 -18.13 2.00 3.25
N GLN A 40 -17.67 1.62 2.06
CA GLN A 40 -18.13 0.39 1.41
C GLN A 40 -17.74 -0.85 2.23
N ARG A 41 -16.49 -0.92 2.71
CA ARG A 41 -16.00 -2.01 3.57
C ARG A 41 -16.87 -2.17 4.82
N LEU A 42 -17.23 -1.07 5.47
CA LEU A 42 -18.02 -1.07 6.71
C LEU A 42 -19.52 -1.31 6.50
N THR A 43 -20.05 -1.01 5.30
CA THR A 43 -21.49 -1.14 4.99
C THR A 43 -21.83 -2.36 4.13
N GLY A 44 -20.82 -3.09 3.67
CA GLY A 44 -20.96 -4.38 3.01
C GLY A 44 -21.54 -5.46 3.94
N PRO A 45 -22.05 -6.57 3.39
CA PRO A 45 -22.58 -7.67 4.19
C PRO A 45 -21.51 -8.24 5.12
N ARG A 46 -21.65 -7.94 6.41
CA ARG A 46 -20.84 -8.50 7.50
C ARG A 46 -21.32 -9.94 7.75
N GLY A 47 -20.92 -10.87 6.88
CA GLY A 47 -21.43 -12.24 6.94
C GLY A 47 -21.07 -13.19 5.80
N ALA A 48 -20.43 -12.75 4.70
CA ALA A 48 -19.82 -13.69 3.73
C ALA A 48 -18.44 -14.19 4.20
N GLN A 49 -18.22 -14.20 5.51
CA GLN A 49 -17.06 -14.75 6.20
C GLN A 49 -17.54 -15.83 7.19
N GLU A 50 -18.37 -16.75 6.73
CA GLU A 50 -18.55 -18.07 7.36
C GLU A 50 -18.19 -19.12 6.32
N GLU A 51 -16.88 -19.35 6.22
CA GLU A 51 -16.12 -20.48 5.67
C GLU A 51 -14.85 -19.92 5.02
N PRO A 52 -13.65 -20.20 5.54
CA PRO A 52 -12.40 -19.88 4.86
C PRO A 52 -12.21 -20.84 3.68
N ARG A 53 -13.07 -20.75 2.67
CA ARG A 53 -12.70 -21.17 1.32
C ARG A 53 -11.95 -20.00 0.71
N GLY A 54 -10.66 -19.88 1.04
CA GLY A 54 -9.77 -18.92 0.37
C GLY A 54 -9.81 -19.06 -1.16
N LEU A 55 -9.06 -18.26 -1.91
CA LEU A 55 -9.05 -18.33 -3.39
C LEU A 55 -8.95 -19.77 -3.92
N LEU A 56 -8.13 -20.59 -3.26
CA LEU A 56 -7.97 -22.01 -3.52
C LEU A 56 -9.22 -22.86 -3.24
N GLY A 57 -9.95 -22.56 -2.15
CA GLY A 57 -11.20 -23.25 -1.79
C GLY A 57 -12.36 -22.89 -2.71
N ALA A 58 -12.43 -21.64 -3.16
CA ALA A 58 -13.39 -21.21 -4.18
C ALA A 58 -13.10 -21.87 -5.54
N ALA A 59 -11.83 -21.86 -5.97
CA ALA A 59 -11.39 -22.55 -7.19
C ALA A 59 -11.66 -24.07 -7.13
N ARG A 60 -11.39 -24.71 -5.98
CA ARG A 60 -11.68 -26.13 -5.76
C ARG A 60 -13.17 -26.45 -5.84
N SER A 61 -14.02 -25.60 -5.28
CA SER A 61 -15.47 -25.78 -5.29
C SER A 61 -16.03 -25.64 -6.71
N MET A 62 -15.51 -24.68 -7.48
CA MET A 62 -15.85 -24.53 -8.90
C MET A 62 -15.41 -25.77 -9.71
N LEU A 63 -14.19 -26.28 -9.49
CA LEU A 63 -13.70 -27.48 -10.18
C LEU A 63 -14.49 -28.73 -9.80
N ALA A 64 -14.84 -28.89 -8.53
CA ALA A 64 -15.69 -30.01 -8.07
C ALA A 64 -17.06 -29.98 -8.77
N SER A 65 -17.68 -28.80 -8.85
CA SER A 65 -18.93 -28.62 -9.58
C SER A 65 -18.80 -28.90 -11.08
N MET A 66 -17.67 -28.57 -11.70
CA MET A 66 -17.41 -28.89 -13.12
C MET A 66 -17.19 -30.38 -13.37
N VAL A 67 -16.56 -31.10 -12.43
CA VAL A 67 -16.39 -32.56 -12.47
C VAL A 67 -17.74 -33.26 -12.29
N GLU A 68 -18.56 -32.81 -11.33
CA GLU A 68 -19.93 -33.30 -11.15
C GLU A 68 -20.81 -33.03 -12.38
N ALA A 69 -20.59 -31.90 -13.06
CA ALA A 69 -21.26 -31.56 -14.33
C ALA A 69 -20.70 -32.33 -15.55
N GLY A 70 -19.69 -33.19 -15.38
CA GLY A 70 -19.11 -34.00 -16.46
C GLY A 70 -18.21 -33.26 -17.43
N LEU A 71 -17.78 -32.03 -17.11
CA LEU A 71 -16.86 -31.22 -17.92
C LEU A 71 -15.42 -31.62 -17.60
N ASN A 72 -14.88 -32.59 -18.34
CA ASN A 72 -13.51 -33.07 -18.16
C ASN A 72 -12.48 -32.01 -18.63
N MET A 73 -11.79 -31.35 -17.69
CA MET A 73 -10.84 -30.25 -17.94
C MET A 73 -9.40 -30.64 -17.55
N PRO A 74 -8.66 -31.41 -18.37
CA PRO A 74 -7.31 -31.88 -18.05
C PRO A 74 -6.26 -30.76 -17.94
N GLU A 75 -6.43 -29.65 -18.68
CA GLU A 75 -5.53 -28.49 -18.62
C GLU A 75 -5.57 -27.76 -17.27
N ALA A 76 -6.76 -27.63 -16.65
CA ALA A 76 -6.89 -27.02 -15.32
C ALA A 76 -6.17 -27.84 -14.25
N ALA A 77 -6.16 -29.18 -14.40
CA ALA A 77 -5.43 -30.07 -13.51
C ALA A 77 -3.90 -29.92 -13.65
N ALA A 78 -3.39 -29.63 -14.86
CA ALA A 78 -1.97 -29.38 -15.10
C ALA A 78 -1.47 -28.09 -14.42
N VAL A 79 -2.28 -27.02 -14.43
CA VAL A 79 -1.96 -25.78 -13.70
C VAL A 79 -1.87 -26.01 -12.19
N ILE A 80 -2.78 -26.82 -11.62
CA ILE A 80 -2.76 -27.15 -10.17
C ILE A 80 -1.57 -28.02 -9.78
N ARG A 81 -1.16 -28.94 -10.65
CA ARG A 81 0.06 -29.75 -10.44
C ARG A 81 1.35 -28.93 -10.58
N GLY A 82 1.26 -27.65 -10.93
CA GLY A 82 2.40 -26.77 -11.15
C GLY A 82 3.14 -27.08 -12.46
N GLU A 83 2.51 -27.84 -13.36
CA GLU A 83 3.07 -28.18 -14.68
C GLU A 83 2.90 -27.03 -15.68
N ALA A 84 2.00 -26.10 -15.40
CA ALA A 84 1.78 -24.86 -16.16
C ALA A 84 1.66 -23.65 -15.23
N GLY A 85 2.35 -22.56 -15.56
CA GLY A 85 2.41 -21.34 -14.75
C GLY A 85 1.14 -20.47 -14.86
N PHE A 86 0.69 -19.92 -13.73
CA PHE A 86 -0.42 -18.96 -13.65
C PHE A 86 0.15 -17.54 -13.54
N ASP A 87 0.36 -16.88 -14.69
CA ASP A 87 1.02 -15.56 -14.77
C ASP A 87 0.01 -14.43 -14.49
N VAL A 88 -0.32 -14.18 -13.21
CA VAL A 88 -1.14 -13.02 -12.82
C VAL A 88 -0.25 -11.78 -12.81
N ARG A 89 -0.20 -11.09 -13.95
CA ARG A 89 0.46 -9.79 -14.06
C ARG A 89 -0.37 -8.74 -13.30
N VAL A 90 -0.09 -8.58 -12.01
CA VAL A 90 -0.54 -7.41 -11.25
C VAL A 90 0.16 -6.20 -11.87
N LYS A 91 -0.58 -5.38 -12.62
CA LYS A 91 -0.04 -4.14 -13.18
C LYS A 91 0.51 -3.31 -12.03
N ASN A 92 1.79 -2.93 -12.09
CA ASN A 92 2.42 -2.00 -11.15
C ASN A 92 1.73 -0.63 -11.24
N GLN A 93 0.60 -0.47 -10.58
CA GLN A 93 -0.02 0.84 -10.42
C GLN A 93 0.82 1.63 -9.42
N PRO A 94 1.14 2.91 -9.72
CA PRO A 94 1.79 3.76 -8.75
C PRO A 94 0.92 3.84 -7.49
N PRO A 95 1.52 3.86 -6.29
CA PRO A 95 0.78 3.94 -5.04
C PRO A 95 -0.07 5.22 -5.04
N VAL A 96 -1.33 5.09 -4.64
CA VAL A 96 -2.25 6.23 -4.52
C VAL A 96 -1.62 7.27 -3.58
N ALA A 97 -1.59 8.53 -4.00
CA ALA A 97 -1.10 9.62 -3.17
C ALA A 97 -2.08 9.84 -2.00
N THR A 98 -1.59 9.70 -0.78
CA THR A 98 -2.38 9.91 0.45
C THR A 98 -1.62 10.80 1.42
N VAL A 99 -2.37 11.48 2.29
CA VAL A 99 -1.80 12.35 3.33
C VAL A 99 -0.88 11.56 4.26
N THR A 100 -1.29 10.35 4.65
CA THR A 100 -0.50 9.47 5.52
C THR A 100 0.84 9.10 4.90
N LEU A 101 0.85 8.74 3.61
CA LEU A 101 2.09 8.35 2.95
C LEU A 101 3.04 9.54 2.79
N ALA A 102 2.51 10.73 2.48
CA ALA A 102 3.31 11.96 2.47
C ALA A 102 3.93 12.26 3.84
N GLU A 103 3.18 12.09 4.93
CA GLU A 103 3.68 12.28 6.30
C GLU A 103 4.81 11.31 6.64
N ILE A 104 4.69 10.03 6.25
CA ILE A 104 5.77 9.04 6.43
C ILE A 104 7.03 9.48 5.69
N TYR A 105 6.92 9.91 4.42
CA TYR A 105 8.06 10.41 3.67
C TYR A 105 8.69 11.65 4.31
N ALA A 106 7.87 12.57 4.84
CA ALA A 106 8.38 13.74 5.54
C ALA A 106 9.14 13.36 6.82
N ALA A 107 8.59 12.44 7.62
CA ALA A 107 9.23 11.93 8.84
C ALA A 107 10.55 11.19 8.55
N GLN A 108 10.66 10.53 7.40
CA GLN A 108 11.89 9.90 6.91
C GLN A 108 12.91 10.92 6.35
N GLY A 109 12.60 12.21 6.32
CA GLY A 109 13.46 13.25 5.75
C GLY A 109 13.35 13.41 4.23
N HIS A 110 12.48 12.63 3.55
CA HIS A 110 12.19 12.76 2.13
C HIS A 110 11.19 13.89 1.83
N ARG A 111 11.49 15.09 2.33
CA ARG A 111 10.61 16.28 2.29
C ARG A 111 10.13 16.64 0.89
N LYS A 112 11.03 16.69 -0.10
CA LYS A 112 10.69 17.02 -1.49
C LYS A 112 9.66 16.05 -2.06
N ARG A 113 9.79 14.76 -1.73
CA ARG A 113 8.85 13.72 -2.14
C ARG A 113 7.49 13.88 -1.44
N ALA A 114 7.49 14.14 -0.14
CA ALA A 114 6.28 14.41 0.63
C ALA A 114 5.49 15.61 0.06
N LEU A 115 6.18 16.71 -0.28
CA LEU A 115 5.55 17.89 -0.87
C LEU A 115 4.90 17.58 -2.23
N ARG A 116 5.61 16.87 -3.13
CA ARG A 116 5.04 16.44 -4.41
C ARG A 116 3.78 15.59 -4.23
N MET A 117 3.81 14.64 -3.30
CA MET A 117 2.64 13.81 -3.01
C MET A 117 1.46 14.62 -2.48
N LEU A 118 1.70 15.65 -1.67
CA LEU A 118 0.63 16.54 -1.19
C LEU A 118 0.10 17.44 -2.29
N ASP A 119 0.95 17.87 -3.22
CA ASP A 119 0.52 18.59 -4.43
C ASP A 119 -0.39 17.69 -5.28
N ASP A 120 -0.07 16.40 -5.45
CA ASP A 120 -0.91 15.43 -6.16
C ASP A 120 -2.28 15.24 -5.48
N VAL A 121 -2.29 15.12 -4.14
CA VAL A 121 -3.55 15.04 -3.36
C VAL A 121 -4.40 16.29 -3.55
N LEU A 122 -3.80 17.48 -3.46
CA LEU A 122 -4.52 18.75 -3.60
C LEU A 122 -4.96 19.05 -5.03
N ALA A 123 -4.26 18.52 -6.03
CA ALA A 123 -4.69 18.58 -7.42
C ALA A 123 -5.97 17.75 -7.65
N ALA A 124 -6.07 16.59 -7.01
CA ALA A 124 -7.26 15.73 -7.08
C ALA A 124 -8.39 16.22 -6.15
N GLU A 125 -8.05 16.74 -4.97
CA GLU A 125 -8.97 17.16 -3.92
C GLU A 125 -8.61 18.55 -3.38
N PRO A 126 -8.96 19.63 -4.09
CA PRO A 126 -8.62 20.99 -3.69
C PRO A 126 -9.22 21.41 -2.33
N ASP A 127 -10.29 20.74 -1.90
CA ASP A 127 -10.99 20.93 -0.63
C ASP A 127 -10.39 20.12 0.54
N HIS A 128 -9.26 19.41 0.35
CA HIS A 128 -8.61 18.63 1.41
C HIS A 128 -7.81 19.50 2.39
N GLU A 129 -8.45 19.89 3.50
CA GLU A 129 -7.87 20.81 4.49
C GLU A 129 -6.59 20.27 5.15
N VAL A 130 -6.59 19.01 5.59
CA VAL A 130 -5.44 18.40 6.27
C VAL A 130 -4.23 18.33 5.32
N ALA A 131 -4.45 18.01 4.04
CA ALA A 131 -3.37 18.01 3.05
C ALA A 131 -2.77 19.41 2.87
N ARG A 132 -3.63 20.45 2.84
CA ARG A 132 -3.21 21.84 2.69
C ARG A 132 -2.39 22.32 3.88
N GLU A 133 -2.84 22.04 5.10
CA GLU A 133 -2.13 22.39 6.34
C GLU A 133 -0.77 21.69 6.42
N LEU A 134 -0.74 20.38 6.12
CA LEU A 134 0.50 19.62 6.12
C LEU A 134 1.50 20.15 5.09
N ARG A 135 1.03 20.48 3.88
CA ARG A 135 1.88 21.08 2.83
C ARG A 135 2.46 22.42 3.29
N GLN A 136 1.63 23.30 3.88
CA GLN A 136 2.08 24.61 4.37
C GLN A 136 3.13 24.47 5.48
N ARG A 137 2.89 23.59 6.46
CA ARG A 137 3.85 23.28 7.52
C ARG A 137 5.17 22.78 6.94
N LEU A 138 5.10 21.80 6.02
CA LEU A 138 6.28 21.27 5.35
C LEU A 138 6.95 22.25 4.38
N ALA A 139 6.30 23.30 3.89
CA ALA A 139 6.99 24.36 3.15
C ALA A 139 7.77 25.27 4.13
N ALA A 140 7.12 25.69 5.21
CA ALA A 140 7.69 26.64 6.18
C ALA A 140 8.96 26.11 6.88
N GLU A 141 9.00 24.85 7.34
CA GLU A 141 10.24 24.35 7.98
C GLU A 141 11.38 24.13 6.96
N GLY A 142 11.12 24.25 5.65
CA GLY A 142 12.12 24.15 4.59
C GLY A 142 12.83 25.48 4.39
N GLU A 143 12.06 26.56 4.42
CA GLU A 143 12.56 27.94 4.39
C GLU A 143 13.33 28.29 5.66
N ALA A 144 12.87 27.84 6.83
CA ALA A 144 13.60 28.01 8.10
C ALA A 144 14.93 27.24 8.17
N LYS A 145 15.15 26.29 7.24
CA LYS A 145 16.35 25.44 7.14
C LYS A 145 17.10 25.69 5.81
N ALA A 146 17.07 26.90 5.28
CA ALA A 146 17.82 27.27 4.08
C ALA A 146 19.34 27.07 4.30
N PRO A 147 20.10 26.47 3.35
CA PRO A 147 21.47 26.02 3.58
C PRO A 147 22.55 27.00 3.06
N GLU A 148 23.71 27.02 3.74
CA GLU A 148 25.00 27.41 3.16
C GLU A 148 25.24 26.66 1.82
N PRO A 149 25.96 27.26 0.86
CA PRO A 149 26.09 26.70 -0.48
C PRO A 149 26.80 25.33 -0.40
N ARG A 150 26.03 24.26 -0.66
CA ARG A 150 26.58 22.92 -0.89
C ARG A 150 26.75 22.72 -2.38
N ASP A 151 27.99 22.43 -2.76
CA ASP A 151 28.37 22.10 -4.12
C ASP A 151 27.45 21.03 -4.71
N THR A 152 26.79 21.39 -5.80
CA THR A 152 25.96 20.53 -6.63
C THR A 152 26.84 19.56 -7.43
N LYS A 153 27.34 18.51 -6.78
CA LYS A 153 27.87 17.31 -7.44
C LYS A 153 27.56 16.05 -6.63
N ALA A 154 26.29 15.70 -6.55
CA ALA A 154 25.86 14.32 -6.38
C ALA A 154 24.60 14.17 -7.20
N GLN A 155 24.79 13.64 -8.41
CA GLN A 155 23.75 13.39 -9.38
C GLN A 155 22.75 12.40 -8.76
N ASP A 156 21.47 12.68 -8.97
CA ASP A 156 20.36 11.75 -8.78
C ASP A 156 20.59 10.53 -9.69
N THR A 157 21.36 9.55 -9.23
CA THR A 157 21.39 8.23 -9.87
C THR A 157 20.18 7.46 -9.35
N TRP A 158 19.06 7.59 -10.05
CA TRP A 158 17.95 6.67 -9.91
C TRP A 158 18.42 5.28 -10.33
N VAL A 159 18.43 4.33 -9.40
CA VAL A 159 18.45 2.92 -9.78
C VAL A 159 17.03 2.57 -10.16
N GLU A 160 16.70 2.75 -11.44
CA GLU A 160 15.55 2.08 -12.04
C GLU A 160 15.81 0.57 -11.96
N THR A 161 15.06 -0.11 -11.11
CA THR A 161 15.06 -1.57 -11.13
C THR A 161 14.15 -1.99 -12.28
N THR A 162 14.72 -2.61 -13.32
CA THR A 162 13.99 -3.10 -14.50
C THR A 162 13.05 -4.28 -14.19
N GLY A 163 12.84 -4.61 -12.91
CA GLY A 163 12.09 -5.79 -12.51
C GLY A 163 12.74 -7.09 -12.97
N GLU A 164 14.02 -7.08 -13.34
CA GLU A 164 14.75 -8.31 -13.65
C GLU A 164 15.09 -9.00 -12.33
N GLU A 165 14.42 -10.13 -12.11
CA GLU A 165 14.60 -11.00 -10.96
C GLU A 165 16.08 -11.43 -10.87
N ILE A 166 16.81 -10.94 -9.88
CA ILE A 166 18.13 -11.51 -9.56
C ILE A 166 17.87 -12.89 -8.95
N ARG A 167 17.73 -13.91 -9.81
CA ARG A 167 17.83 -15.32 -9.40
C ARG A 167 19.29 -15.66 -9.09
N THR A 168 19.91 -14.93 -8.16
CA THR A 168 21.04 -15.48 -7.43
C THR A 168 20.45 -16.47 -6.45
N GLY A 169 20.41 -17.76 -6.83
CA GLY A 169 20.11 -18.88 -5.94
C GLY A 169 21.13 -19.05 -4.80
N LYS A 170 21.81 -17.97 -4.42
CA LYS A 170 22.75 -17.91 -3.31
C LYS A 170 22.42 -16.63 -2.54
N PRO A 171 21.91 -16.74 -1.30
CA PRO A 171 21.65 -15.58 -0.47
C PRO A 171 22.95 -14.76 -0.29
N PRO A 172 22.87 -13.44 -0.14
CA PRO A 172 24.04 -12.61 0.15
C PRO A 172 24.71 -13.13 1.42
N GLU A 173 26.04 -13.27 1.37
CA GLU A 173 26.84 -13.74 2.49
C GLU A 173 26.81 -12.66 3.59
N VAL A 174 25.90 -12.84 4.55
CA VAL A 174 25.92 -12.09 5.80
C VAL A 174 27.19 -12.48 6.54
N ALA A 175 28.16 -11.57 6.59
CA ALA A 175 29.34 -11.73 7.43
C ALA A 175 28.87 -11.98 8.86
N ALA A 176 29.06 -13.21 9.34
CA ALA A 176 28.76 -13.56 10.71
C ALA A 176 29.54 -12.62 11.63
N LEU A 177 28.82 -11.85 12.44
CA LEU A 177 29.41 -11.12 13.54
C LEU A 177 30.10 -12.16 14.43
N ALA A 178 31.41 -12.03 14.63
CA ALA A 178 32.18 -12.96 15.46
C ALA A 178 31.52 -13.09 16.84
N PRO A 179 31.43 -14.31 17.42
CA PRO A 179 30.91 -14.48 18.76
C PRO A 179 31.74 -13.66 19.75
N ALA A 180 31.06 -12.91 20.61
CA ALA A 180 31.70 -12.19 21.70
C ALA A 180 32.47 -13.17 22.59
N GLU A 181 33.75 -12.88 22.83
CA GLU A 181 34.58 -13.63 23.78
C GLU A 181 33.95 -13.57 25.18
N PRO A 182 33.90 -14.70 25.92
CA PRO A 182 33.43 -14.69 27.28
C PRO A 182 34.43 -13.95 28.19
N GLU A 183 33.90 -12.97 28.92
CA GLU A 183 34.58 -12.19 29.95
C GLU A 183 35.22 -13.15 31.01
N PRO A 184 36.49 -12.94 31.41
CA PRO A 184 37.14 -13.82 32.38
C PRO A 184 36.51 -13.64 33.77
N ALA A 185 36.14 -14.76 34.39
CA ALA A 185 35.63 -14.80 35.76
C ALA A 185 36.65 -14.21 36.74
N ALA A 186 36.20 -13.26 37.57
CA ALA A 186 36.97 -12.73 38.68
C ALA A 186 37.17 -13.81 39.77
N PRO A 187 38.36 -13.92 40.38
CA PRO A 187 38.60 -14.89 41.45
C PRO A 187 38.06 -14.39 42.80
N SER A 188 37.40 -15.27 43.55
CA SER A 188 37.28 -15.22 45.01
C SER A 188 37.13 -16.63 45.56
#